data_AF-A0AAV7IGF1-F1
#
_entry.id   AF-A0AAV7IGF1-F1
#
_cell.length_a   1.000
_cell.length_b   1.000
_cell.length_c   1.000
_cell.angle_alpha   90.00
_cell.angle_beta   90.00
_cell.angle_gamma   90.00
#
_symmetry.space_group_name_H-M   'P 1'
#
loop_
_entity.id
_entity.type
_entity.pdbx_description
1 polymer ?
#
loop_
_entity_poly.entity_id
_entity_poly.type
_entity_poly.pdbx_seq_one_letter_code
_entity_poly.pdbx_strand_id
1 'polypeptide(L)'
;MLSVKNVTPAYTRVRTPSRPLPESYEIENLNKPEFKENANWLQMLTTLIEEHQDYDGEEVQEQLAEWMRERDQLRNAIKRVFNKQFGSVFRTYHNPTYFSRRLFRFADIYMSSITNLLYYSNTHTFYPRRGVMPHEYISYFV
;
A
#
# COMPACT_ATOMS: atom_id res chain seq x y z
N MET A 1 -54.57 17.04 7.79
CA MET A 1 -53.86 16.31 8.87
C MET A 1 -52.44 16.01 8.39
N LEU A 2 -51.46 16.80 8.82
CA LEU A 2 -50.03 16.54 8.59
C LEU A 2 -49.52 15.65 9.73
N SER A 3 -49.05 14.44 9.40
CA SER A 3 -48.46 13.52 10.38
C SER A 3 -46.99 13.88 10.58
N VAL A 4 -46.68 14.43 11.75
CA VAL A 4 -45.32 14.75 12.18
C VAL A 4 -44.60 13.44 12.50
N LYS A 5 -43.63 13.05 11.67
CA LYS A 5 -42.75 11.91 11.98
C LYS A 5 -41.69 12.36 12.98
N ASN A 6 -41.79 11.87 14.21
CA ASN A 6 -40.78 12.05 15.25
C ASN A 6 -39.46 11.39 14.82
N VAL A 7 -38.39 12.18 14.72
CA VAL A 7 -37.02 11.69 14.53
C VAL A 7 -36.44 11.40 15.91
N THR A 8 -36.30 10.14 16.27
CA THR A 8 -35.55 9.71 17.46
C THR A 8 -34.04 9.82 17.19
N PRO A 9 -33.23 10.39 18.11
CA PRO A 9 -31.79 10.45 17.92
C PRO A 9 -31.20 9.06 18.18
N ALA A 10 -30.60 8.44 17.15
CA ALA A 10 -29.85 7.22 17.29
C ALA A 10 -28.53 7.52 18.04
N TYR A 11 -28.52 7.32 19.36
CA TYR A 11 -27.30 7.29 20.14
C TYR A 11 -26.43 6.15 19.60
N THR A 12 -25.42 6.49 18.80
CA THR A 12 -24.60 5.51 18.10
C THR A 12 -23.67 4.89 19.14
N ARG A 13 -24.02 3.67 19.58
CA ARG A 13 -23.17 2.85 20.45
C ARG A 13 -21.84 2.66 19.72
N VAL A 14 -20.76 3.25 20.21
CA VAL A 14 -19.40 3.02 19.70
C VAL A 14 -19.06 1.56 20.00
N ARG A 15 -19.39 0.66 19.07
CA ARG A 15 -18.89 -0.72 19.11
C ARG A 15 -17.42 -0.62 18.75
N THR A 16 -16.54 -0.93 19.70
CA THR A 16 -15.16 -1.23 19.36
C THR A 16 -15.18 -2.38 18.35
N PRO A 17 -14.64 -2.19 17.14
CA PRO A 17 -14.61 -3.27 16.16
C PRO A 17 -13.75 -4.40 16.72
N SER A 18 -14.32 -5.60 16.83
CA SER A 18 -13.61 -6.82 17.27
C SER A 18 -12.52 -7.26 16.28
N ARG A 19 -12.52 -6.67 15.08
CA ARG A 19 -11.51 -6.88 14.03
C ARG A 19 -10.72 -5.58 13.85
N PRO A 20 -9.38 -5.63 13.77
CA PRO A 20 -8.60 -4.46 13.44
C PRO A 20 -9.12 -3.83 12.15
N LEU A 21 -9.11 -2.49 12.10
CA LEU A 21 -9.51 -1.76 10.91
C LEU A 21 -8.68 -2.24 9.70
N PRO A 22 -9.25 -2.25 8.49
CA PRO A 22 -8.56 -2.72 7.28
C PRO A 22 -7.16 -2.10 7.11
N GLU A 23 -7.03 -0.85 7.52
CA GLU A 23 -5.81 -0.04 7.47
C GLU A 23 -4.72 -0.58 8.40
N SER A 24 -5.05 -0.86 9.67
CA SER A 24 -4.10 -1.41 10.65
C SER A 24 -3.62 -2.80 10.23
N TYR A 25 -4.52 -3.62 9.69
CA TYR A 25 -4.19 -4.94 9.16
C TYR A 25 -3.27 -4.87 7.94
N GLU A 26 -3.51 -3.92 7.02
CA GLU A 26 -2.61 -3.70 5.87
C GLU A 26 -1.23 -3.22 6.32
N ILE A 27 -1.15 -2.28 7.26
CA ILE A 27 0.14 -1.78 7.79
C ILE A 27 0.93 -2.88 8.50
N GLU A 28 0.27 -3.73 9.29
CA GLU A 28 0.92 -4.85 9.97
C GLU A 28 1.49 -5.86 8.98
N ASN A 29 0.73 -6.19 7.95
CA ASN A 29 1.18 -7.11 6.89
C ASN A 29 2.35 -6.54 6.07
N LEU A 30 2.30 -5.25 5.72
CA LEU A 30 3.38 -4.55 5.02
C LEU A 30 4.68 -4.49 5.85
N ASN A 31 4.56 -4.52 7.18
CA ASN A 31 5.70 -4.47 8.08
C ASN A 31 6.40 -5.82 8.30
N LYS A 32 5.81 -6.92 7.85
CA LYS A 32 6.43 -8.25 7.97
C LYS A 32 7.74 -8.32 7.18
N PRO A 33 8.81 -8.91 7.73
CA PRO A 33 10.11 -9.01 7.06
C PRO A 33 10.00 -9.74 5.73
N GLU A 34 9.29 -10.87 5.70
CA GLU A 34 9.02 -11.65 4.48
C GLU A 34 8.37 -10.80 3.37
N PHE A 35 7.44 -9.90 3.71
CA PHE A 35 6.83 -9.01 2.71
C PHE A 35 7.86 -8.03 2.15
N LYS A 36 8.70 -7.43 3.00
CA LYS A 36 9.72 -6.47 2.59
C LYS A 36 10.81 -7.12 1.75
N GLU A 37 11.28 -8.30 2.15
CA GLU A 37 12.26 -9.10 1.43
C GLU A 37 11.72 -9.50 0.05
N ASN A 38 10.50 -10.05 -0.02
CA ASN A 38 9.88 -10.42 -1.29
C ASN A 38 9.65 -9.21 -2.20
N ALA A 39 9.25 -8.06 -1.65
CA ALA A 39 9.06 -6.83 -2.43
C ALA A 39 10.38 -6.27 -2.96
N ASN A 40 11.45 -6.32 -2.14
CA ASN A 40 12.79 -5.90 -2.55
C ASN A 40 13.35 -6.82 -3.64
N TRP A 41 13.27 -8.13 -3.43
CA TRP A 41 13.71 -9.13 -4.40
C TRP A 41 12.94 -9.02 -5.72
N LEU A 42 11.62 -8.81 -5.68
CA LEU A 42 10.82 -8.56 -6.87
C LEU A 42 11.30 -7.32 -7.65
N GLN A 43 11.67 -6.25 -6.94
CA GLN A 43 12.21 -5.04 -7.57
C GLN A 43 13.55 -5.31 -8.23
N MET A 44 14.48 -5.96 -7.52
CA MET A 44 15.81 -6.27 -8.05
C MET A 44 15.74 -7.24 -9.23
N LEU A 45 14.93 -8.30 -9.14
CA LEU A 45 14.72 -9.25 -10.23
C LEU A 45 14.11 -8.58 -11.47
N THR A 46 13.22 -7.60 -11.28
CA THR A 46 12.68 -6.81 -12.40
C THR A 46 13.78 -5.97 -13.05
N THR A 47 14.66 -5.33 -12.27
CA THR A 47 15.81 -4.59 -12.81
C THR A 47 16.78 -5.50 -13.57
N LEU A 48 17.10 -6.68 -13.04
CA LEU A 48 17.96 -7.64 -13.72
C LEU A 48 17.38 -8.10 -15.06
N ILE A 49 16.08 -8.40 -15.10
CA ILE A 49 15.39 -8.75 -16.35
C ILE A 49 15.43 -7.58 -17.33
N GLU A 50 15.14 -6.36 -16.86
CA GLU A 50 15.15 -5.17 -17.71
C GLU A 50 16.54 -4.90 -18.34
N GLU A 51 17.61 -5.15 -17.59
CA GLU A 51 18.99 -4.99 -18.05
C GLU A 51 19.46 -6.10 -19.00
N HIS A 52 18.89 -7.30 -18.91
CA HIS A 52 19.39 -8.49 -19.61
C HIS A 52 18.46 -9.06 -20.70
N GLN A 53 17.26 -8.51 -20.88
CA GLN A 53 16.26 -9.03 -21.83
C GLN A 53 16.70 -9.04 -23.30
N ASP A 54 17.63 -8.17 -23.69
CA ASP A 54 18.08 -8.01 -25.07
C ASP A 54 19.31 -8.87 -25.44
N TYR A 55 19.84 -9.67 -24.50
CA TYR A 55 20.99 -10.54 -24.78
C TYR A 55 20.58 -11.81 -25.55
N ASP A 56 21.32 -12.09 -26.62
CA ASP A 56 21.17 -13.30 -27.43
C ASP A 56 22.01 -14.46 -26.85
N GLY A 57 21.40 -15.65 -26.77
CA GLY A 57 22.06 -16.89 -26.32
C GLY A 57 21.07 -17.86 -25.69
N GLU A 58 21.16 -19.14 -26.04
CA GLU A 58 20.22 -20.17 -25.54
C GLU A 58 20.22 -20.25 -24.00
N GLU A 59 21.41 -20.26 -23.39
CA GLU A 59 21.60 -20.25 -21.94
C GLU A 59 21.00 -19.00 -21.26
N VAL A 60 21.15 -17.82 -21.89
CA VAL A 60 20.64 -16.55 -21.37
C VAL A 60 19.11 -16.53 -21.43
N GLN A 61 18.53 -17.03 -22.52
CA GLN A 61 17.07 -17.10 -22.69
C GLN A 61 16.43 -18.10 -21.72
N GLU A 62 17.09 -19.23 -21.44
CA GLU A 62 16.64 -20.17 -20.40
C GLU A 62 16.64 -19.52 -19.01
N GLN A 63 17.72 -18.80 -18.66
CA GLN A 63 17.83 -18.09 -17.39
C GLN A 63 16.78 -16.98 -17.25
N LEU A 64 16.55 -16.21 -18.31
CA LEU A 64 15.51 -15.17 -18.35
C LEU A 64 14.12 -15.78 -18.15
N ALA A 65 13.83 -16.91 -18.79
CA ALA A 65 12.55 -17.61 -18.61
C ALA A 65 12.35 -18.09 -17.15
N GLU A 66 13.42 -18.53 -16.49
CA GLU A 66 13.38 -18.85 -15.07
C GLU A 66 13.12 -17.62 -14.20
N TRP A 67 13.83 -16.52 -14.42
CA TRP A 67 13.62 -15.27 -13.69
C TRP A 67 12.22 -14.69 -13.90
N MET A 68 11.67 -14.77 -15.12
CA MET A 68 10.29 -14.34 -15.39
C MET A 68 9.28 -15.20 -14.61
N ARG A 69 9.51 -16.52 -14.53
CA ARG A 69 8.66 -17.44 -13.75
C ARG A 69 8.73 -17.14 -12.26
N GLU A 70 9.93 -16.92 -11.73
CA GLU A 70 10.14 -16.56 -10.33
C GLU A 70 9.49 -15.21 -10.00
N ARG A 71 9.66 -14.21 -10.88
CA ARG A 71 8.99 -12.91 -10.78
C ARG A 71 7.48 -13.05 -10.65
N ASP A 72 6.86 -13.92 -11.45
CA ASP A 72 5.42 -14.16 -11.38
C ASP A 72 4.99 -14.86 -10.09
N GLN A 73 5.80 -15.78 -9.56
CA GLN A 73 5.57 -16.41 -8.26
C GLN A 73 5.61 -15.38 -7.12
N LEU A 74 6.63 -14.50 -7.11
CA LEU A 74 6.76 -13.43 -6.13
C LEU A 74 5.60 -12.43 -6.20
N ARG A 75 5.18 -12.03 -7.41
CA ARG A 75 4.00 -11.16 -7.60
C ARG A 75 2.75 -11.78 -7.00
N ASN A 76 2.57 -13.08 -7.16
CA ASN A 76 1.43 -13.80 -6.60
C ASN A 76 1.51 -13.94 -5.07
N ALA A 77 2.70 -14.20 -4.53
CA ALA A 77 2.93 -14.26 -3.09
C ALA A 77 2.58 -12.92 -2.41
N ILE A 78 3.10 -11.81 -2.94
CA ILE A 78 2.85 -10.45 -2.43
C ILE A 78 1.35 -10.09 -2.49
N LYS A 79 0.66 -10.44 -3.57
CA LYS A 79 -0.79 -10.18 -3.71
C LYS A 79 -1.64 -10.95 -2.69
N ARG A 80 -1.25 -12.18 -2.34
CA ARG A 80 -2.01 -13.06 -1.43
C ARG A 80 -2.02 -12.57 0.02
N VAL A 81 -1.10 -11.67 0.38
CA VAL A 81 -1.05 -11.04 1.71
C VAL A 81 -2.24 -10.10 1.94
N PHE A 82 -2.84 -9.60 0.86
CA PHE A 82 -4.03 -8.75 0.92
C PHE A 82 -5.31 -9.55 0.70
N ASN A 83 -6.46 -8.85 0.76
CA ASN A 83 -7.75 -9.47 0.49
C ASN A 83 -7.76 -10.15 -0.89
N LYS A 84 -8.10 -11.44 -0.95
CA LYS A 84 -8.08 -12.22 -2.20
C LYS A 84 -9.00 -11.69 -3.29
N GLN A 85 -10.09 -11.01 -2.93
CA GLN A 85 -11.10 -10.49 -3.86
C GLN A 85 -10.78 -9.08 -4.33
N PHE A 86 -10.29 -8.22 -3.42
CA PHE A 86 -10.13 -6.77 -3.69
C PHE A 86 -8.67 -6.29 -3.70
N GLY A 87 -7.72 -7.10 -3.23
CA GLY A 87 -6.33 -6.69 -3.05
C GLY A 87 -6.16 -5.68 -1.92
N SER A 88 -5.12 -4.84 -2.02
CA SER A 88 -4.88 -3.73 -1.10
C SER A 88 -5.86 -2.59 -1.38
N VAL A 89 -6.37 -1.97 -0.32
CA VAL A 89 -7.16 -0.75 -0.39
C VAL A 89 -6.33 0.42 -0.93
N PHE A 90 -5.01 0.43 -0.69
CA PHE A 90 -4.18 1.57 -1.06
C PHE A 90 -3.52 1.48 -2.44
N ARG A 91 -3.18 0.27 -2.91
CA ARG A 91 -2.39 0.11 -4.14
C ARG A 91 -2.84 -1.08 -5.00
N THR A 92 -2.73 -0.90 -6.31
CA THR A 92 -2.78 -1.99 -7.30
C THR A 92 -1.48 -1.96 -8.10
N TYR A 93 -0.65 -3.00 -7.95
CA TYR A 93 0.72 -3.04 -8.48
C TYR A 93 1.54 -1.82 -8.03
N HIS A 94 1.97 -0.97 -8.96
CA HIS A 94 2.73 0.25 -8.70
C HIS A 94 1.84 1.49 -8.52
N ASN A 95 0.53 1.38 -8.79
CA ASN A 95 -0.37 2.52 -8.87
C ASN A 95 -1.25 2.68 -7.63
N PRO A 96 -1.45 3.90 -7.11
CA PRO A 96 -2.41 4.14 -6.04
C PRO A 96 -3.84 3.86 -6.52
N THR A 97 -4.67 3.29 -5.65
CA THR A 97 -6.10 3.09 -5.94
C THR A 97 -6.85 4.42 -6.01
N TYR A 98 -8.08 4.39 -6.50
CA TYR A 98 -8.97 5.55 -6.44
C TYR A 98 -9.17 6.06 -4.99
N PHE A 99 -9.27 5.14 -4.03
CA PHE A 99 -9.34 5.47 -2.61
C PHE A 99 -8.11 6.25 -2.16
N SER A 100 -6.90 5.76 -2.43
CA SER A 100 -5.65 6.47 -2.10
C SER A 100 -5.56 7.85 -2.73
N ARG A 101 -5.93 7.98 -4.02
CA ARG A 101 -5.92 9.28 -4.70
C ARG A 101 -6.86 10.29 -4.04
N ARG A 102 -8.04 9.85 -3.58
CA ARG A 102 -8.94 10.71 -2.82
C ARG A 102 -8.40 11.01 -1.43
N LEU A 103 -7.85 10.02 -0.74
CA LEU A 103 -7.26 10.21 0.57
C LEU A 103 -6.16 11.28 0.55
N PHE A 104 -5.20 11.17 -0.38
CA PHE A 104 -4.11 12.14 -0.52
C PHE A 104 -4.58 13.54 -0.95
N ARG A 105 -5.76 13.65 -1.56
CA ARG A 105 -6.31 14.94 -2.00
C ARG A 105 -7.10 15.65 -0.90
N PHE A 106 -7.75 14.90 -0.01
CA PHE A 106 -8.72 15.45 0.94
C PHE A 106 -8.26 15.42 2.39
N ALA A 107 -7.22 14.66 2.72
CA ALA A 107 -6.68 14.58 4.07
C ALA A 107 -5.21 15.01 4.08
N ASP A 108 -4.89 16.04 4.86
CA ASP A 108 -3.51 16.46 5.10
C ASP A 108 -2.75 15.43 5.95
N ILE A 109 -3.45 14.79 6.88
CA ILE A 109 -2.93 13.73 7.75
C ILE A 109 -3.92 12.58 7.79
N TYR A 110 -3.38 11.37 7.75
CA TYR A 110 -4.16 10.14 7.82
C TYR A 110 -3.56 9.19 8.85
N MET A 111 -4.41 8.50 9.59
CA MET A 111 -4.04 7.56 10.66
C MET A 111 -5.16 6.57 10.93
N SER A 112 -4.80 5.41 11.50
CA SER A 112 -5.76 4.35 11.83
C SER A 112 -6.73 4.72 12.95
N SER A 113 -6.34 5.61 13.87
CA SER A 113 -7.19 6.09 14.97
C SER A 113 -6.81 7.50 15.37
N ILE A 114 -7.80 8.32 15.72
CA ILE A 114 -7.60 9.68 16.23
C ILE A 114 -6.74 9.72 17.50
N THR A 115 -6.75 8.65 18.29
CA THR A 115 -5.91 8.52 19.49
C THR A 115 -4.42 8.55 19.16
N ASN A 116 -4.02 8.31 17.92
CA ASN A 116 -2.62 8.40 17.51
C ASN A 116 -2.09 9.85 17.59
N LEU A 117 -2.96 10.85 17.58
CA LEU A 117 -2.58 12.25 17.83
C LEU A 117 -2.07 12.49 19.27
N LEU A 118 -2.46 11.63 20.22
CA LEU A 118 -2.03 11.76 21.62
C LEU A 118 -0.53 11.49 21.81
N TYR A 119 0.14 10.91 20.81
CA TYR A 119 1.60 10.71 20.82
C TYR A 119 2.38 11.94 20.37
N TYR A 120 1.71 13.04 19.98
CA TYR A 120 2.33 14.27 19.53
C TYR A 120 2.05 15.43 20.50
N SER A 121 2.98 16.39 20.58
CA SER A 121 2.76 17.64 21.32
C SER A 121 1.66 18.47 20.66
N ASN A 122 0.94 19.28 21.45
CA ASN A 122 -0.02 20.26 20.94
C ASN A 122 0.63 21.35 20.05
N THR A 123 1.96 21.48 20.11
CA THR A 123 2.75 22.40 19.27
C THR A 123 3.45 21.70 18.10
N HIS A 124 3.15 20.41 17.86
CA HIS A 124 3.80 19.65 16.82
C HIS A 124 3.41 20.16 15.42
N THR A 125 4.40 20.37 14.57
CA THR A 125 4.21 20.75 13.16
C THR A 125 4.55 19.56 12.27
N PHE A 126 3.59 19.11 11.47
CA PHE A 126 3.78 18.01 10.52
C PHE A 126 4.33 18.54 9.20
N TYR A 127 5.49 18.02 8.76
CA TYR A 127 6.10 18.37 7.48
C TYR A 127 5.90 17.21 6.48
N PRO A 128 5.09 17.38 5.42
CA PRO A 128 4.88 16.34 4.42
C PRO A 128 6.16 16.12 3.61
N ARG A 129 6.45 14.87 3.25
CA ARG A 129 7.55 14.58 2.32
C ARG A 129 7.16 14.97 0.91
N ARG A 130 8.09 15.56 0.17
CA ARG A 130 7.90 15.91 -1.24
C ARG A 130 7.83 14.63 -2.07
N GLY A 131 6.72 14.44 -2.78
CA GLY A 131 6.63 13.42 -3.82
C GLY A 131 7.53 13.82 -4.99
N VAL A 132 8.39 12.90 -5.43
CA VAL A 132 9.25 13.12 -6.60
C VAL A 132 8.49 12.83 -7.89
N MET A 133 8.68 13.68 -8.90
CA MET A 133 8.23 13.41 -10.26
C MET A 133 9.21 12.48 -10.98
N PRO A 134 8.78 11.73 -12.01
CA PRO A 134 9.66 10.77 -12.71
C PRO A 134 10.94 11.37 -13.32
N HIS A 135 10.96 12.69 -13.58
CA HIS A 135 12.11 13.42 -14.11
C HIS A 135 12.88 14.20 -13.03
N GLU A 136 12.47 14.12 -11.77
CA GLU A 136 13.21 14.69 -10.64
C GLU A 136 14.26 13.67 -10.18
N TYR A 137 15.46 14.15 -9.83
CA TYR A 137 16.60 13.32 -9.44
C TYR A 137 16.24 12.43 -8.24
N ILE A 138 16.35 11.12 -8.40
CA ILE A 138 16.12 10.15 -7.32
C ILE A 138 17.40 10.09 -6.48
N SER A 139 17.42 10.76 -5.33
CA SER A 139 18.40 10.43 -4.30
C SER A 139 18.06 9.03 -3.78
N TYR A 140 18.99 8.08 -3.93
CA TYR A 140 18.87 6.71 -3.39
C TYR A 140 18.85 6.64 -1.85
N PHE A 141 18.89 7.78 -1.16
CA PHE A 141 18.78 7.90 0.29
C PHE A 141 17.38 8.37 0.70
N VAL A 142 16.36 7.50 0.56
CA VAL A 142 15.08 7.63 1.26
C VAL A 142 14.56 6.27 1.69
#